data_AF-A0A919VFH4-F1
#
_entry.id   AF-A0A919VFH4-F1
#
_cell.length_a   1.000
_cell.length_b   1.000
_cell.length_c   1.000
_cell.angle_alpha   90.00
_cell.angle_beta   90.00
_cell.angle_gamma   90.00
#
_symmetry.space_group_name_H-M   'P 1'
#
loop_
_entity.id
_entity.type
_entity.pdbx_description
1 polymer ?
#
loop_
_entity_poly.entity_id
_entity_poly.type
_entity_poly.pdbx_seq_one_letter_code
_entity_poly.pdbx_strand_id
1 'polypeptide(L)' 'MEYSLAMTFVTTSGDKASLTITGVKNDISQAEVSSLMDTIIAKDIFLTKGGTLISKYGAQLTQRQTTKFNVQ' A
#
# COMPACT_ATOMS: atom_id res chain seq x y z
N MET A 1 7.77 0.59 -17.00
CA MET A 1 7.89 -0.23 -15.77
C MET A 1 6.81 0.26 -14.84
N GLU A 2 6.01 -0.65 -14.28
CA GLU A 2 4.96 -0.27 -13.33
C GLU A 2 5.46 -0.53 -11.92
N TYR A 3 5.27 0.46 -11.04
CA TYR A 3 5.54 0.29 -9.62
C TYR A 3 4.22 0.21 -8.88
N SER A 4 4.17 -0.67 -7.90
CA SER A 4 3.00 -0.90 -7.05
C SER A 4 3.42 -0.88 -5.60
N LEU A 5 2.79 -0.01 -4.80
CA LEU A 5 3.03 0.08 -3.36
C LEU A 5 1.92 -0.66 -2.64
N ALA A 6 2.26 -1.78 -2.01
CA ALA A 6 1.37 -2.53 -1.14
C ALA A 6 1.62 -2.12 0.31
N MET A 7 0.63 -1.54 0.96
CA MET A 7 0.65 -1.12 2.36
C MET A 7 -0.26 -2.04 3.16
N THR A 8 0.24 -2.54 4.28
CA THR A 8 -0.53 -3.37 5.21
C THR A 8 -0.69 -2.62 6.53
N PHE A 9 -1.90 -2.65 7.05
CA PHE A 9 -2.32 -1.99 8.27
C PHE A 9 -2.98 -3.00 9.20
N VAL A 10 -2.99 -2.70 10.49
CA VAL A 10 -3.73 -3.44 11.52
C VAL A 10 -4.98 -2.64 11.87
N THR A 11 -6.11 -3.33 11.93
CA THR A 11 -7.42 -2.76 12.23
C THR A 11 -7.75 -2.87 13.72
N THR A 12 -8.77 -2.15 14.18
CA THR A 12 -9.29 -2.24 15.56
C THR A 12 -9.67 -3.67 15.97
N SER A 13 -10.15 -4.49 15.03
CA SER A 13 -10.50 -5.89 15.28
C SER A 13 -9.28 -6.81 15.41
N GLY A 14 -8.06 -6.31 15.17
CA GLY A 14 -6.84 -7.11 15.09
C GLY A 14 -6.56 -7.72 13.71
N ASP A 15 -7.50 -7.55 12.77
CA ASP A 15 -7.33 -8.02 11.38
C ASP A 15 -6.37 -7.14 10.61
N LYS A 16 -5.77 -7.72 9.56
CA LYS A 16 -4.88 -7.01 8.64
C LYS A 16 -5.65 -6.51 7.42
N ALA A 17 -5.51 -5.23 7.11
CA ALA A 17 -6.02 -4.62 5.89
C ALA A 17 -4.86 -4.29 4.95
N SER A 18 -4.95 -4.71 3.69
CA SER A 18 -3.97 -4.39 2.66
C SER A 18 -4.53 -3.38 1.65
N LEU A 19 -3.74 -2.38 1.32
CA LEU A 19 -4.04 -1.36 0.33
C LEU A 19 -2.92 -1.34 -0.70
N THR A 20 -3.24 -1.61 -1.96
CA THR A 20 -2.28 -1.60 -3.05
C THR A 20 -2.56 -0.43 -3.98
N ILE A 21 -1.55 0.39 -4.22
CA ILE A 21 -1.60 1.52 -5.15
C ILE A 21 -0.68 1.22 -6.33
N THR A 22 -1.24 1.10 -7.53
CA THR A 22 -0.49 0.95 -8.78
C THR A 22 -0.16 2.31 -9.37
N GLY A 23 0.99 2.44 -10.04
CA GLY A 23 1.42 3.69 -10.67
C GLY A 23 2.11 4.66 -9.72
N VAL A 24 2.66 4.15 -8.60
CA VAL A 24 3.47 4.97 -7.68
C VAL A 24 4.80 5.35 -8.32
N LYS A 25 5.39 6.45 -7.85
CA LYS A 25 6.74 6.82 -8.27
C LYS A 25 7.77 5.81 -7.76
N ASN A 26 8.84 5.66 -8.52
CA ASN A 26 9.94 4.76 -8.20
C ASN A 26 10.96 5.34 -7.21
N ASP A 27 10.94 6.66 -7.02
CA ASP A 27 11.79 7.40 -6.09
C ASP A 27 11.17 7.58 -4.70
N ILE A 28 10.06 6.89 -4.42
CA ILE A 28 9.36 7.03 -3.15
C ILE A 28 10.23 6.52 -1.99
N SER A 29 10.44 7.38 -1.02
CA SER A 29 11.24 7.08 0.16
C SER A 29 10.43 6.40 1.25
N GLN A 30 11.12 5.71 2.16
CA GLN A 30 10.47 5.12 3.34
C GLN A 30 9.75 6.18 4.20
N ALA A 31 10.29 7.39 4.28
CA ALA A 31 9.70 8.49 5.04
C ALA A 31 8.35 8.93 4.43
N GLU A 32 8.28 9.06 3.11
CA GLU A 32 7.03 9.40 2.40
C GLU A 32 5.98 8.30 2.55
N VAL A 33 6.37 7.03 2.43
CA VAL A 33 5.46 5.90 2.65
C VAL A 33 4.94 5.90 4.09
N SER A 34 5.81 6.12 5.09
CA SER A 34 5.37 6.20 6.48
C SER A 34 4.42 7.37 6.69
N SER A 35 4.72 8.55 6.17
CA SER A 35 3.86 9.72 6.30
C SER A 35 2.50 9.53 5.63
N LEU A 36 2.47 8.85 4.47
CA LEU A 36 1.24 8.46 3.80
C LEU A 36 0.42 7.49 4.67
N MET A 37 1.06 6.45 5.22
CA MET A 37 0.41 5.50 6.13
C MET A 37 -0.15 6.19 7.38
N ASP A 38 0.62 7.10 7.98
CA ASP A 38 0.20 7.86 9.16
C ASP A 38 -0.98 8.79 8.82
N THR A 39 -0.96 9.41 7.62
CA THR A 39 -2.08 10.21 7.12
C THR A 39 -3.33 9.36 6.89
N ILE A 40 -3.19 8.17 6.31
CA ILE A 40 -4.30 7.23 6.07
C ILE A 40 -4.98 6.85 7.40
N ILE A 41 -4.19 6.53 8.42
CA ILE A 41 -4.68 6.22 9.77
C ILE A 41 -5.33 7.47 10.39
N ALA A 42 -4.67 8.62 10.35
CA ALA A 42 -5.18 9.86 10.94
C ALA A 42 -6.46 10.38 10.28
N LYS A 43 -6.63 10.11 8.98
CA LYS A 43 -7.85 10.47 8.24
C LYS A 43 -9.02 9.58 8.62
N ASP A 44 -8.78 8.34 9.04
CA ASP A 44 -9.81 7.36 9.40
C ASP A 44 -10.95 7.27 8.36
N ILE A 45 -10.61 7.45 7.08
CA ILE A 45 -11.59 7.47 5.98
C ILE A 45 -11.82 6.08 5.36
N PHE A 46 -11.01 5.10 5.74
CA PHE A 46 -11.08 3.74 5.20
C PHE A 46 -11.77 2.82 6.19
N LEU A 47 -13.07 2.58 5.97
CA LEU A 47 -13.78 1.50 6.66
C LEU A 47 -13.39 0.16 6.06
N THR A 48 -12.78 -0.68 6.88
CA THR A 48 -12.55 -2.09 6.56
C THR A 48 -13.57 -2.96 7.28
N LYS A 49 -13.72 -4.23 6.88
CA LYS A 49 -14.60 -5.17 7.61
C LYS A 49 -14.20 -5.34 9.08
N GLY A 50 -12.92 -5.12 9.42
CA GLY A 50 -12.39 -5.15 10.79
C GLY A 50 -12.35 -3.78 11.49
N GLY A 51 -13.07 -2.79 10.97
CA GLY A 51 -13.11 -1.43 11.52
C GLY A 51 -11.99 -0.52 11.01
N THR A 52 -11.61 0.43 11.87
CA THR A 52 -10.64 1.50 11.59
C THR A 52 -9.21 0.98 11.57
N LEU A 53 -8.36 1.60 10.73
CA LEU A 53 -6.93 1.36 10.70
C LEU A 53 -6.27 2.02 11.92
N ILE A 54 -5.64 1.23 12.80
CA ILE A 54 -5.04 1.74 14.06
C ILE A 54 -3.51 1.71 14.06
N SER A 55 -2.89 0.87 13.22
CA SER A 55 -1.45 0.73 13.19
C SER A 55 -0.93 0.34 11.82
N LYS A 56 0.32 0.71 11.53
CA LYS A 56 1.04 0.33 10.32
C LYS A 56 1.74 -1.01 10.55
N TYR A 57 1.44 -1.99 9.69
CA TYR A 57 2.05 -3.32 9.76
C TYR A 57 3.32 -3.37 8.89
N GLY A 58 3.26 -2.80 7.69
CA GLY A 58 4.41 -2.75 6.79
C GLY A 58 4.03 -2.28 5.40
N ALA A 59 5.03 -1.89 4.61
CA ALA A 59 4.84 -1.49 3.23
C ALA A 59 5.87 -2.18 2.34
N GLN A 60 5.47 -2.50 1.11
CA GLN A 60 6.30 -3.14 0.11
C GLN A 60 6.12 -2.44 -1.23
N LEU A 61 7.23 -1.98 -1.81
CA LEU A 61 7.25 -1.49 -3.18
C LEU A 61 7.61 -2.66 -4.11
N THR A 62 6.72 -2.97 -5.04
CA THR A 62 6.89 -4.02 -6.04
C THR A 62 7.01 -3.41 -7.42
N GLN A 63 8.13 -3.70 -8.08
CA GLN A 63 8.37 -3.34 -9.48
C GLN A 63 7.91 -4.48 -10.39
N ARG A 64 7.00 -4.17 -11.32
CA ARG A 64 6.53 -5.10 -12.34
C ARG A 64 7.05 -4.69 -13.72
N GLN A 65 7.72 -5.62 -14.38
CA GLN A 65 8.11 -5.50 -15.79
C GLN A 65 7.32 -6.53 -16.59
N THR A 66 6.59 -6.06 -17.61
CA THR A 66 5.84 -6.93 -18.52
C THR A 66 6.49 -6.83 -19.89
N THR A 67 7.08 -7.93 -20.37
CA THR A 67 7.62 -8.06 -21.71
C THR A 67 6.62 -8.84 -22.55
N LYS A 68 6.00 -8.17 -23.53
CA LYS A 68 5.12 -8.85 -24.49
C LYS A 68 5.99 -9.46 -25.58
N PHE A 69 5.96 -10.79 -25.69
CA PHE A 69 6.54 -11.49 -26.82
C PHE A 69 5.48 -11.68 -27.88
N ASN A 70 5.79 -11.32 -29.11
CA ASN A 70 4.96 -11.63 -30.26
C ASN A 70 5.36 -13.03 -30.73
N VAL A 71 4.52 -14.01 -30.41
CA VAL A 71 4.66 -15.38 -30.94
C VAL A 71 3.71 -15.46 -32.12
N GLN A 72 4.31 -15.59 -33.32
CA GLN A 72 3.62 -15.81 -34.60
C GLN A 72 2.93 -17.17 -34.64
#